data_AF-C5T5A0-F1
#
_entry.id   AF-C5T5A0-F1
#
_cell.length_a   1.000
_cell.length_b   1.000
_cell.length_c   1.000
_cell.angle_alpha   90.00
_cell.angle_beta   90.00
_cell.angle_gamma   90.00
#
_symmetry.space_group_name_H-M   'P 1'
#
loop_
_entity.id
_entity.type
_entity.pdbx_description
1 polymer ?
#
loop_
_entity_poly.entity_id
_entity_poly.type
_entity_poly.pdbx_seq_one_letter_code
_entity_poly.pdbx_strand_id
1 'polypeptide(L)'
;MADSASIAPLNTPSVPAIPAVDDRWRQTHLGRLMGSALRRFDARVLQLMARNVEVPLALSNLAARDQVTAAHVHITRHLALEGDRLTDLAQRAGMTKQAMAALVQQCAAWGLVTREPDPR
;
A
#
# COMPACT_ATOMS: atom_id res chain seq x y z
N MET A 1 44.03 47.90 -52.30
CA MET A 1 42.98 46.91 -52.64
C MET A 1 43.25 45.66 -51.81
N ALA A 2 42.66 45.58 -50.63
CA ALA A 2 42.56 44.35 -49.85
C ALA A 2 41.09 44.24 -49.44
N ASP A 3 40.41 43.28 -50.04
CA ASP A 3 38.96 43.08 -49.96
C ASP A 3 38.62 42.38 -48.63
N SER A 4 37.91 43.07 -47.75
CA SER A 4 37.43 42.52 -46.48
C SER A 4 36.16 41.71 -46.73
N ALA A 5 36.32 40.41 -46.99
CA ALA A 5 35.19 39.49 -47.06
C ALA A 5 34.57 39.28 -45.66
N SER A 6 33.41 39.87 -45.45
CA SER A 6 32.57 39.69 -44.26
C SER A 6 32.03 38.25 -44.22
N ILE A 7 32.52 37.44 -43.28
CA ILE A 7 32.05 36.08 -43.05
C ILE A 7 30.69 36.14 -42.33
N ALA A 8 29.61 35.75 -43.01
CA ALA A 8 28.29 35.60 -42.41
C ALA A 8 28.32 34.51 -41.32
N PRO A 9 27.61 34.69 -40.20
CA PRO A 9 27.59 33.70 -39.13
C PRO A 9 26.95 32.39 -39.63
N LEU A 10 27.66 31.27 -39.42
CA LEU A 10 27.18 29.93 -39.68
C LEU A 10 25.88 29.70 -38.90
N ASN A 11 24.78 29.49 -39.63
CA ASN A 11 23.49 29.14 -39.07
C ASN A 11 23.60 27.78 -38.36
N THR A 12 23.68 27.79 -37.02
CA THR A 12 23.65 26.57 -36.21
C THR A 12 22.31 25.88 -36.42
N PRO A 13 22.26 24.58 -36.76
CA PRO A 13 20.99 23.89 -36.86
C PRO A 13 20.32 23.88 -35.48
N SER A 14 19.15 24.52 -35.36
CA SER A 14 18.30 24.40 -34.16
C SER A 14 17.98 22.93 -33.94
N VAL A 15 18.55 22.35 -32.88
CA VAL A 15 18.14 21.05 -32.36
C VAL A 15 16.65 21.14 -32.04
N PRO A 16 15.78 20.25 -32.56
CA PRO A 16 14.38 20.28 -32.19
C PRO A 16 14.27 20.09 -30.68
N ALA A 17 13.62 21.05 -30.00
CA ALA A 17 13.35 20.94 -28.58
C ALA A 17 12.49 19.69 -28.36
N ILE A 18 13.01 18.72 -27.61
CA ILE A 18 12.24 17.55 -27.18
C ILE A 18 11.06 18.11 -26.35
N PRO A 19 9.80 17.84 -26.72
CA PRO A 19 8.67 18.32 -25.94
C PRO A 19 8.79 17.78 -24.52
N ALA A 20 8.66 18.66 -23.53
CA ALA A 20 8.66 18.27 -22.13
C ALA A 20 7.57 17.19 -21.94
N VAL A 21 7.99 15.99 -21.56
CA VAL A 21 7.09 14.85 -21.35
C VAL A 21 6.13 15.21 -20.23
N ASP A 22 4.82 15.22 -20.50
CA ASP A 22 3.80 15.51 -19.49
C ASP A 22 3.77 14.35 -18.47
N ASP A 23 4.42 14.52 -17.32
CA ASP A 23 4.51 13.49 -16.27
C ASP A 23 3.24 13.38 -15.40
N ARG A 24 2.17 14.17 -15.67
CA ARG A 24 0.95 14.14 -14.85
C ARG A 24 0.24 12.79 -14.87
N TRP A 25 0.41 11.99 -15.93
CA TRP A 25 -0.10 10.61 -15.99
C TRP A 25 0.41 9.75 -14.83
N ARG A 26 1.63 10.02 -14.32
CA ARG A 26 2.19 9.30 -13.16
C ARG A 26 1.39 9.57 -11.89
N GLN A 27 0.79 10.75 -11.77
CA GLN A 27 0.02 11.17 -10.60
C GLN A 27 -1.45 10.73 -10.70
N THR A 28 -2.02 10.72 -11.90
CA THR A 28 -3.40 10.27 -12.17
C THR A 28 -3.52 8.78 -12.48
N HIS A 29 -2.40 8.05 -12.54
CA HIS A 29 -2.38 6.61 -12.78
C HIS A 29 -3.29 5.86 -11.79
N LEU A 30 -4.26 5.11 -12.30
CA LEU A 30 -5.29 4.45 -11.48
C LEU A 30 -4.69 3.60 -10.34
N GLY A 31 -3.66 2.80 -10.64
CA GLY A 31 -3.00 2.00 -9.60
C GLY A 31 -2.36 2.84 -8.49
N ARG A 32 -1.84 4.04 -8.80
CA ARG A 32 -1.27 4.94 -7.79
C ARG A 32 -2.37 5.57 -6.94
N LEU A 33 -3.49 5.93 -7.54
CA LEU A 33 -4.66 6.47 -6.85
C LEU A 33 -5.26 5.41 -5.92
N MET A 34 -5.46 4.18 -6.40
CA MET A 34 -5.93 3.05 -5.60
C MET A 34 -4.98 2.75 -4.43
N GLY A 35 -3.67 2.69 -4.69
CA GLY A 35 -2.68 2.48 -3.63
C GLY A 35 -2.67 3.61 -2.58
N SER A 36 -2.92 4.86 -3.01
CA SER A 36 -3.02 6.00 -2.10
C SER A 36 -4.33 5.98 -1.30
N ALA A 37 -5.44 5.57 -1.92
CA ALA A 37 -6.72 5.40 -1.24
C ALA A 37 -6.63 4.30 -0.18
N LEU A 38 -6.04 3.14 -0.51
CA LEU A 38 -5.81 2.03 0.42
C LEU A 38 -5.00 2.47 1.64
N ARG A 39 -3.84 3.12 1.44
CA ARG A 39 -3.02 3.61 2.55
C ARG A 39 -3.77 4.58 3.47
N ARG A 40 -4.57 5.50 2.91
CA ARG A 40 -5.37 6.45 3.71
C ARG A 40 -6.48 5.74 4.48
N PHE A 41 -7.12 4.76 3.85
CA PHE A 41 -8.14 3.93 4.51
C PHE A 41 -7.54 3.17 5.69
N ASP A 42 -6.42 2.46 5.49
CA ASP A 42 -5.77 1.69 6.55
C ASP A 42 -5.34 2.60 7.71
N ALA A 43 -4.76 3.76 7.41
CA ALA A 43 -4.40 4.76 8.42
C ALA A 43 -5.61 5.23 9.24
N ARG A 44 -6.77 5.40 8.60
CA ARG A 44 -8.01 5.79 9.29
C ARG A 44 -8.55 4.66 10.18
N VAL A 45 -8.50 3.41 9.73
CA VAL A 45 -8.88 2.25 10.54
C VAL A 45 -8.01 2.19 11.80
N LEU A 46 -6.68 2.30 11.66
CA LEU A 46 -5.77 2.29 12.80
C LEU A 46 -6.03 3.44 13.77
N GLN A 47 -6.29 4.66 13.27
CA GLN A 47 -6.65 5.80 14.10
C GLN A 47 -7.95 5.56 14.89
N LEU A 48 -8.94 4.92 14.28
CA LEU A 48 -10.21 4.59 14.94
C LEU A 48 -10.01 3.49 15.98
N MET A 49 -9.23 2.44 15.68
CA MET A 49 -8.90 1.38 16.63
C MET A 49 -8.19 1.93 17.88
N ALA A 50 -7.21 2.82 17.71
CA ALA A 50 -6.45 3.40 18.83
C ALA A 50 -7.29 4.27 19.78
N ARG A 51 -8.45 4.78 19.31
CA ARG A 51 -9.32 5.70 20.07
C ARG A 51 -10.62 5.08 20.52
N ASN A 52 -10.88 3.82 20.17
CA ASN A 52 -12.13 3.16 20.53
C ASN A 52 -12.08 2.67 21.98
N VAL A 53 -13.05 3.08 22.79
CA VAL A 53 -13.18 2.72 24.21
C VAL A 53 -13.60 1.25 24.37
N GLU A 54 -14.25 0.67 23.36
CA GLU A 54 -14.70 -0.72 23.36
C GLU A 54 -13.59 -1.70 22.93
N VAL A 55 -12.48 -1.19 22.38
CA VAL A 55 -11.33 -2.03 22.00
C VAL A 55 -10.50 -2.33 23.26
N PRO A 56 -10.06 -3.59 23.47
CA PRO A 56 -9.21 -3.93 24.60
C PRO A 56 -8.01 -2.98 24.70
N LEU A 57 -7.74 -2.44 25.90
CA LEU A 57 -6.68 -1.44 26.13
C LEU A 57 -5.32 -1.87 25.57
N ALA A 58 -5.01 -3.17 25.63
CA ALA A 58 -3.81 -3.74 25.03
C ALA A 58 -3.74 -3.48 23.51
N LEU A 59 -4.82 -3.72 22.79
CA LEU A 59 -4.91 -3.51 21.35
C LEU A 59 -4.91 -2.02 20.98
N SER A 60 -5.55 -1.15 21.76
CA SER A 60 -5.45 0.30 21.57
C SER A 60 -4.03 0.81 21.75
N ASN A 61 -3.30 0.28 22.75
CA ASN A 61 -1.88 0.60 22.96
C ASN A 61 -0.98 0.06 21.84
N LEU A 62 -1.27 -1.12 21.29
CA LEU A 62 -0.54 -1.67 20.14
C LEU A 62 -0.75 -0.81 18.89
N ALA A 63 -1.98 -0.38 18.63
CA ALA A 63 -2.30 0.52 17.53
C ALA A 63 -1.63 1.90 17.68
N ALA A 64 -1.62 2.46 18.90
CA ALA A 64 -0.95 3.72 19.20
C ALA A 64 0.59 3.66 19.07
N ARG A 65 1.18 2.45 19.05
CA ARG A 65 2.61 2.18 18.92
C ARG A 65 3.00 1.57 17.55
N ASP A 66 2.12 1.68 16.55
CA ASP A 66 2.31 1.14 15.20
C ASP A 66 2.58 -0.38 15.14
N GLN A 67 2.23 -1.14 16.18
CA GLN A 67 2.36 -2.61 16.19
C GLN A 67 1.22 -3.28 15.43
N VAL A 68 0.06 -2.62 15.35
CA VAL A 68 -1.02 -2.98 14.41
C VAL A 68 -0.77 -2.23 13.10
N THR A 69 -0.41 -2.98 12.07
CA THR A 69 -0.10 -2.44 10.73
C THR A 69 -1.22 -2.71 9.72
N ALA A 70 -1.12 -2.13 8.52
CA ALA A 70 -2.03 -2.40 7.40
C ALA A 70 -2.16 -3.90 7.06
N ALA A 71 -1.11 -4.70 7.32
CA ALA A 71 -1.18 -6.15 7.16
C ALA A 71 -2.23 -6.80 8.09
N HIS A 72 -2.44 -6.25 9.28
CA HIS A 72 -3.46 -6.73 10.22
C HIS A 72 -4.86 -6.30 9.80
N VAL A 73 -5.03 -5.15 9.16
CA VAL A 73 -6.30 -4.74 8.54
C VAL A 73 -6.58 -5.57 7.28
N HIS A 74 -5.53 -6.09 6.63
CA HIS A 74 -5.66 -6.91 5.43
C HIS A 74 -6.44 -8.21 5.70
N ILE A 75 -6.24 -8.85 6.86
CA ILE A 75 -6.94 -10.09 7.20
C ILE A 75 -8.46 -9.88 7.25
N THR A 76 -8.94 -8.77 7.80
CA THR A 76 -10.37 -8.50 7.97
C THR A 76 -11.09 -8.23 6.64
N ARG A 77 -10.34 -7.95 5.56
CA ARG A 77 -10.90 -7.81 4.20
C ARG A 77 -11.14 -9.16 3.52
N HIS A 78 -10.37 -10.18 3.87
CA HIS A 78 -10.35 -11.45 3.14
C HIS A 78 -10.95 -12.61 3.94
N LEU A 79 -10.93 -12.51 5.28
CA LEU A 79 -11.51 -13.47 6.19
C LEU A 79 -13.04 -13.49 6.05
N ALA A 80 -13.59 -14.66 5.75
CA ALA A 80 -15.04 -14.88 5.72
C ALA A 80 -15.65 -14.75 7.14
N LEU A 81 -16.93 -14.41 7.20
CA LEU A 81 -17.64 -14.25 8.49
C LEU A 81 -17.75 -15.57 9.25
N GLU A 82 -17.88 -16.68 8.53
CA GLU A 82 -17.87 -18.05 9.04
C GLU A 82 -16.46 -18.58 9.37
N GLY A 83 -15.41 -17.81 9.10
CA GLY A 83 -14.03 -18.22 9.21
C GLY A 83 -13.51 -18.94 7.97
N ASP A 84 -12.19 -19.08 7.88
CA ASP A 84 -11.52 -19.67 6.72
C ASP A 84 -10.45 -20.68 7.12
N ARG A 85 -10.24 -21.69 6.26
CA ARG A 85 -8.99 -22.46 6.29
C ARG A 85 -7.84 -21.51 5.97
N LEU A 86 -6.72 -21.70 6.66
CA LEU A 86 -5.54 -20.84 6.54
C LEU A 86 -5.01 -20.75 5.09
N THR A 87 -5.10 -21.83 4.32
CA THR A 87 -4.70 -21.88 2.92
C THR A 87 -5.57 -20.98 2.04
N ASP A 88 -6.87 -21.00 2.26
CA ASP A 88 -7.85 -20.33 1.42
C ASP A 88 -7.85 -18.82 1.71
N LEU A 89 -7.64 -18.48 2.97
CA LEU A 89 -7.40 -17.11 3.41
C LEU A 89 -6.10 -16.54 2.80
N ALA A 90 -5.02 -17.31 2.83
CA ALA A 90 -3.74 -16.90 2.24
C ALA A 90 -3.88 -16.64 0.73
N GLN A 91 -4.55 -17.56 0.01
CA GLN A 91 -4.80 -17.42 -1.41
C GLN A 91 -5.63 -16.17 -1.73
N ARG A 92 -6.73 -15.93 -1.01
CA ARG A 92 -7.57 -14.72 -1.21
C ARG A 92 -6.83 -13.42 -0.92
N ALA A 93 -5.98 -13.42 0.10
CA ALA A 93 -5.18 -12.26 0.46
C ALA A 93 -3.93 -12.06 -0.44
N GLY A 94 -3.69 -12.96 -1.41
CA GLY A 94 -2.48 -12.91 -2.25
C GLY A 94 -1.19 -13.06 -1.45
N MET A 95 -1.22 -13.81 -0.35
CA MET A 95 -0.09 -14.05 0.55
C MET A 95 0.30 -15.52 0.56
N THR A 96 1.55 -15.82 0.94
CA THR A 96 1.95 -17.21 1.19
C THR A 96 1.28 -17.75 2.45
N LYS A 97 1.10 -19.07 2.51
CA LYS A 97 0.55 -19.74 3.71
C LYS A 97 1.36 -19.42 4.97
N GLN A 98 2.69 -19.36 4.87
CA GLN A 98 3.58 -19.06 6.00
C GLN A 98 3.42 -17.62 6.49
N ALA A 99 3.38 -16.65 5.58
CA ALA A 99 3.17 -15.24 5.93
C ALA A 99 1.78 -15.05 6.58
N MET A 100 0.75 -15.69 6.03
CA MET A 100 -0.59 -15.69 6.62
C MET A 100 -0.60 -16.35 8.00
N ALA A 101 0.11 -17.46 8.20
CA ALA A 101 0.21 -18.13 9.50
C ALA A 101 0.79 -17.21 10.58
N ALA A 102 1.88 -16.50 10.26
CA ALA A 102 2.51 -15.55 11.17
C ALA A 102 1.58 -14.39 11.52
N LEU A 103 0.85 -13.86 10.52
CA LEU A 103 -0.12 -12.79 10.72
C LEU A 103 -1.29 -13.23 11.61
N VAL A 104 -1.89 -14.40 11.33
CA VAL A 104 -2.97 -14.97 12.13
C VAL A 104 -2.52 -15.22 13.57
N GLN A 105 -1.28 -15.67 13.79
CA GLN A 105 -0.74 -15.87 15.13
C GLN A 105 -0.68 -14.55 15.93
N GLN A 106 -0.25 -13.45 15.31
CA GLN A 106 -0.23 -12.13 15.95
C GLN A 106 -1.66 -11.65 16.26
N CYS A 107 -2.58 -11.76 15.29
CA CYS A 107 -3.98 -11.42 15.50
C CYS A 107 -4.62 -12.23 16.64
N ALA A 108 -4.33 -13.53 16.72
CA ALA A 108 -4.86 -14.39 17.78
C ALA A 108 -4.29 -14.03 19.17
N ALA A 109 -3.00 -13.68 19.24
CA ALA A 109 -2.37 -13.22 20.47
C ALA A 109 -2.99 -11.91 21.00
N TRP A 110 -3.61 -11.12 20.13
CA TRP A 110 -4.32 -9.88 20.49
C TRP A 110 -5.83 -10.05 20.65
N GLY A 111 -6.35 -11.27 20.47
CA GLY A 111 -7.79 -11.55 20.55
C GLY A 111 -8.60 -11.02 19.35
N LEU A 112 -7.95 -10.69 18.24
CA LEU A 112 -8.63 -10.23 17.02
C LEU A 112 -9.28 -11.36 16.22
N VAL A 113 -8.72 -12.56 16.31
CA VAL A 113 -9.22 -13.77 15.64
C VAL A 113 -9.07 -14.96 16.58
N THR A 114 -9.92 -15.96 16.41
CA THR A 114 -9.75 -17.27 17.04
C THR A 114 -9.22 -18.27 16.01
N ARG A 115 -8.60 -19.34 16.51
CA ARG A 115 -8.16 -20.47 15.69
C ARG A 115 -8.79 -21.72 16.26
N GLU A 116 -9.41 -22.50 15.38
CA GLU A 116 -9.98 -23.78 15.74
C GLU A 116 -9.30 -24.89 14.93
N PRO A 117 -9.13 -26.09 15.51
CA PRO A 117 -8.76 -27.26 14.74
C PRO A 117 -9.79 -27.48 13.64
N ASP A 118 -9.32 -27.87 12.47
CA ASP A 118 -10.21 -28.26 11.39
C ASP A 118 -10.97 -29.53 11.80
N PRO A 119 -12.31 -29.55 11.76
CA PRO A 119 -13.10 -30.73 12.15
C PRO A 119 -13.03 -31.87 11.13
N ARG A 120 -12.41 -31.64 9.96
CA ARG A 120 -12.25 -32.64 8.90
C ARG A 120 -10.85 -33.23 8.85
#